data_AF-A0A9E4IUJ2-F1
#
_entry.id   AF-A0A9E4IUJ2-F1
#
_cell.length_a   1.000
_cell.length_b   1.000
_cell.length_c   1.000
_cell.angle_alpha   90.00
_cell.angle_beta   90.00
_cell.angle_gamma   90.00
#
_symmetry.space_group_name_H-M   'P 1'
#
loop_
_entity.id
_entity.type
_entity.pdbx_description
1 polymer ?
#
loop_
_entity_poly.entity_id
_entity_poly.type
_entity_poly.pdbx_seq_one_letter_code
_entity_poly.pdbx_strand_id
1 'polypeptide(L)'
;MGALLVSLGVAGILMSAALPVWSQAARREREAELAFRGEQYARAVQLYQRTYAGAFPPDVETLLEERFLRRPYRDPMVEDGEFRLLYESDMEELPGAPATMEQPGEIAAAPPPAVTAAGGRERSSDESGGIVGVVSRSDAPSLRIYNGATRYSQWIFLHTAAADAPGRAANADPTEDAAPPGLFDSDSSR
;
A
#
# COMPACT_ATOMS: atom_id res chain seq x y z
N MET A 1 -35.90 -33.63 26.40
CA MET A 1 -35.60 -32.18 26.54
C MET A 1 -34.09 -31.89 26.43
N GLY A 2 -33.22 -32.62 27.13
CA GLY A 2 -31.76 -32.40 27.10
C GLY A 2 -31.10 -32.53 25.72
N ALA A 3 -31.45 -33.54 24.92
CA ALA A 3 -30.87 -33.74 23.59
C ALA A 3 -31.10 -32.56 22.63
N LEU A 4 -32.23 -31.86 22.75
CA LEU A 4 -32.60 -30.73 21.91
C LEU A 4 -31.79 -29.47 22.28
N LEU A 5 -31.49 -29.29 23.58
CA LEU A 5 -30.59 -28.23 24.05
C LEU A 5 -29.15 -28.48 23.61
N VAL A 6 -28.69 -29.74 23.62
CA VAL A 6 -27.35 -30.12 23.13
C VAL A 6 -27.23 -29.89 21.62
N SER A 7 -28.21 -30.32 20.83
CA SER A 7 -28.19 -30.09 19.38
C SER A 7 -28.21 -28.59 19.02
N LEU A 8 -29.00 -27.79 19.75
CA LEU A 8 -29.04 -26.34 19.55
C LEU A 8 -27.70 -25.68 19.96
N GLY A 9 -27.08 -26.16 21.05
CA GLY A 9 -25.76 -25.71 21.47
C GLY A 9 -24.67 -26.00 20.43
N VAL A 10 -24.65 -27.23 19.88
CA VAL A 10 -23.70 -27.61 18.81
C VAL A 10 -23.93 -26.77 17.55
N ALA A 11 -25.20 -26.56 17.16
CA ALA A 11 -25.53 -25.71 16.02
C ALA A 11 -25.06 -24.25 16.20
N GLY A 12 -25.22 -23.68 17.40
CA GLY A 12 -24.76 -22.32 17.71
C GLY A 12 -23.23 -22.16 17.66
N ILE A 13 -22.48 -23.16 18.14
CA ILE A 13 -21.01 -23.17 18.06
C ILE A 13 -20.55 -23.26 16.59
N LEU A 14 -21.21 -24.09 15.79
CA LEU A 14 -20.89 -24.22 14.36
C LEU A 14 -21.18 -22.93 13.56
N MET A 15 -22.26 -22.21 13.87
CA MET A 15 -22.54 -20.91 13.23
C MET A 15 -21.51 -19.83 13.59
N SER A 16 -21.01 -19.83 14.82
CA SER A 16 -20.06 -18.80 15.29
C SER A 16 -18.74 -18.81 14.52
N ALA A 17 -18.34 -19.95 13.95
CA ALA A 17 -17.13 -20.09 13.14
C ALA A 17 -17.20 -19.33 11.80
N ALA A 18 -18.38 -18.95 11.31
CA ALA A 18 -18.54 -18.25 10.03
C ALA A 18 -18.35 -16.73 10.13
N LEU A 19 -18.52 -16.13 11.32
CA LEU A 19 -18.40 -14.68 11.53
C LEU A 19 -17.04 -14.07 11.14
N PRO A 20 -15.86 -14.65 11.49
CA PRO A 20 -14.57 -14.04 11.15
C PRO A 20 -14.29 -13.99 9.65
N VAL A 21 -14.89 -14.89 8.84
CA VAL A 21 -14.67 -14.89 7.38
C VAL A 21 -15.29 -13.66 6.73
N TRP A 22 -16.44 -13.20 7.24
CA TRP A 22 -17.14 -12.04 6.70
C TRP A 22 -16.44 -10.73 7.02
N SER A 23 -15.88 -10.57 8.22
CA SER A 23 -15.11 -9.36 8.57
C SER A 23 -13.82 -9.24 7.74
N GLN A 24 -13.16 -10.37 7.46
CA GLN A 24 -12.01 -10.41 6.57
C GLN A 24 -12.40 -10.14 5.11
N ALA A 25 -13.50 -10.71 4.62
CA ALA A 25 -14.01 -10.42 3.28
C ALA A 25 -14.33 -8.93 3.10
N ALA A 26 -15.09 -8.34 4.04
CA ALA A 26 -15.41 -6.91 4.01
C ALA A 26 -14.16 -6.02 4.10
N ARG A 27 -13.11 -6.45 4.80
CA ARG A 27 -11.84 -5.71 4.84
C ARG A 27 -11.08 -5.81 3.52
N ARG A 28 -11.05 -6.98 2.88
CA ARG A 28 -10.44 -7.15 1.55
C ARG A 28 -11.15 -6.32 0.47
N GLU A 29 -12.47 -6.19 0.56
CA GLU A 29 -13.24 -5.31 -0.33
C GLU A 29 -12.85 -3.84 -0.13
N ARG A 30 -12.76 -3.37 1.12
CA ARG A 30 -12.28 -2.01 1.42
C ARG A 30 -10.85 -1.78 0.94
N GLU A 31 -9.97 -2.77 1.02
CA GLU A 31 -8.61 -2.68 0.48
C GLU A 31 -8.58 -2.55 -1.04
N ALA A 32 -9.40 -3.35 -1.74
CA ALA A 32 -9.53 -3.24 -3.19
C ALA A 32 -10.09 -1.86 -3.59
N GLU A 33 -11.05 -1.36 -2.83
CA GLU A 33 -11.62 -0.03 -3.06
C GLU A 33 -10.62 1.09 -2.77
N LEU A 34 -9.83 0.99 -1.70
CA LEU A 34 -8.74 1.93 -1.40
C LEU A 34 -7.78 2.01 -2.58
N ALA A 35 -7.34 0.86 -3.09
CA ALA A 35 -6.44 0.80 -4.24
C ALA A 35 -7.07 1.43 -5.49
N PHE A 36 -8.30 1.05 -5.83
CA PHE A 36 -9.02 1.61 -6.96
C PHE A 36 -9.15 3.13 -6.87
N ARG A 37 -9.55 3.65 -5.70
CA ARG A 37 -9.74 5.09 -5.46
C ARG A 37 -8.41 5.85 -5.50
N GLY A 38 -7.35 5.31 -4.89
CA GLY A 38 -6.00 5.87 -4.96
C GLY A 38 -5.45 5.93 -6.39
N GLU A 39 -5.68 4.88 -7.18
CA GLU A 39 -5.30 4.84 -8.60
C GLU A 39 -6.00 5.92 -9.44
N GLN A 40 -7.23 6.34 -9.10
CA GLN A 40 -7.89 7.43 -9.82
C GLN A 40 -7.15 8.76 -9.63
N TYR A 41 -6.62 9.03 -8.43
CA TYR A 41 -5.80 10.21 -8.17
C TYR A 41 -4.47 10.13 -8.91
N ALA A 42 -3.75 9.01 -8.81
CA ALA A 42 -2.49 8.81 -9.52
C ALA A 42 -2.67 8.98 -11.04
N ARG A 43 -3.73 8.40 -11.60
CA ARG A 43 -4.08 8.56 -13.02
C ARG A 43 -4.46 10.00 -13.38
N ALA A 44 -5.16 10.72 -12.51
CA ALA A 44 -5.50 12.13 -12.77
C ALA A 44 -4.23 12.99 -12.85
N VAL A 45 -3.29 12.80 -11.93
CA VAL A 45 -1.99 13.46 -11.94
C VAL A 45 -1.19 13.11 -13.20
N GLN A 46 -1.20 11.84 -13.64
CA GLN A 46 -0.60 11.42 -14.91
C GLN A 46 -1.13 12.23 -16.10
N LEU A 47 -2.45 12.30 -16.22
CA LEU A 47 -3.10 12.95 -17.35
C LEU A 47 -2.80 14.45 -17.36
N TYR A 48 -2.77 15.07 -16.17
CA TYR A 48 -2.34 16.45 -15.99
C TYR A 48 -0.89 16.65 -16.48
N GLN A 49 0.07 15.86 -15.98
CA GLN A 49 1.47 15.96 -16.42
C GLN A 49 1.63 15.82 -17.93
N ARG A 50 0.94 14.84 -18.54
CA ARG A 50 0.98 14.62 -20.00
C ARG A 50 0.41 15.79 -20.79
N THR A 51 -0.48 16.57 -20.20
CA THR A 51 -1.14 17.72 -20.83
C THR A 51 -0.32 19.00 -20.64
N TYR A 52 0.27 19.20 -19.46
CA TYR A 52 1.01 20.41 -19.07
C TYR A 52 2.53 20.19 -18.98
N ALA A 53 3.10 19.46 -19.92
CA ALA A 53 4.56 19.30 -20.11
C ALA A 53 5.33 18.85 -18.84
N GLY A 54 4.75 17.95 -18.05
CA GLY A 54 5.37 17.40 -16.84
C GLY A 54 5.13 18.21 -15.56
N ALA A 55 4.37 19.30 -15.61
CA ALA A 55 3.97 20.03 -14.42
C ALA A 55 3.05 19.19 -13.51
N PHE A 56 3.14 19.38 -12.20
CA PHE A 56 2.23 18.80 -11.22
C PHE A 56 1.07 19.76 -10.92
N PRO A 57 -0.15 19.24 -10.70
CA PRO A 57 -1.30 20.07 -10.34
C PRO A 57 -1.09 20.70 -8.94
N PRO A 58 -1.46 21.98 -8.72
CA PRO A 58 -1.28 22.63 -7.42
C PRO A 58 -2.21 22.07 -6.33
N ASP A 59 -3.43 21.69 -6.72
CA ASP A 59 -4.49 21.25 -5.81
C ASP A 59 -5.41 20.21 -6.49
N VAL A 60 -6.25 19.55 -5.70
CA VAL A 60 -7.18 18.51 -6.19
C VAL A 60 -8.33 19.14 -6.98
N GLU A 61 -8.70 20.36 -6.62
CA GLU A 61 -9.72 21.16 -7.25
C GLU A 61 -9.41 21.39 -8.73
N THR A 62 -8.16 21.70 -9.06
CA THR A 62 -7.67 21.82 -10.44
C THR A 62 -7.90 20.52 -11.22
N LEU A 63 -7.65 19.36 -10.61
CA LEU A 63 -7.90 18.06 -11.25
C LEU A 63 -9.39 17.82 -11.52
N LEU A 64 -10.29 18.35 -10.67
CA LEU A 64 -11.74 18.25 -10.83
C LEU A 64 -12.27 19.22 -11.91
N GLU A 65 -11.79 20.46 -11.87
CA GLU A 65 -12.17 21.54 -12.80
C GLU A 65 -11.78 21.19 -14.24
N GLU A 66 -10.53 20.78 -14.44
CA GLU A 66 -9.99 20.37 -15.75
C GLU A 66 -10.40 18.94 -16.14
N ARG A 67 -11.29 18.30 -15.36
CA ARG A 67 -11.89 16.98 -15.63
C ARG A 67 -10.89 15.82 -15.72
N PHE A 68 -9.68 15.95 -15.17
CA PHE A 68 -8.75 14.83 -15.00
C PHE A 68 -9.25 13.83 -13.95
N LEU A 69 -9.97 14.33 -12.95
CA LEU A 69 -10.65 13.55 -11.93
C LEU A 69 -12.16 13.71 -12.08
N ARG A 70 -12.90 12.59 -12.08
CA ARG A 70 -14.36 12.60 -12.31
C ARG A 70 -15.15 13.11 -11.10
N ARG A 71 -14.65 12.83 -9.90
CA ARG A 71 -15.26 13.15 -8.61
C ARG A 71 -14.21 13.02 -7.51
N PRO A 72 -14.36 13.73 -6.38
CA PRO A 72 -13.54 13.47 -5.22
C PRO A 72 -13.82 12.05 -4.69
N TYR A 73 -12.78 11.22 -4.56
CA TYR A 73 -12.90 9.89 -4.00
C TYR A 73 -12.52 9.92 -2.53
N ARG A 74 -13.24 9.16 -1.71
CA ARG A 74 -13.01 9.10 -0.25
C ARG A 74 -12.08 7.94 0.10
N ASP A 75 -11.30 8.06 1.16
CA ASP A 75 -10.53 6.94 1.71
C ASP A 75 -11.47 6.02 2.53
N PRO A 76 -11.65 4.72 2.18
CA PRO A 76 -12.52 3.81 2.92
C PRO A 76 -11.92 3.30 4.26
N MET A 77 -10.67 3.67 4.60
CA MET A 77 -9.98 3.24 5.82
C MET A 77 -10.03 4.26 6.96
N VAL A 78 -10.57 5.46 6.71
CA VAL A 78 -10.70 6.55 7.68
C VAL A 78 -12.11 7.12 7.68
N GLU A 79 -12.54 7.68 8.81
CA GLU A 79 -13.93 8.13 9.00
C GLU A 79 -14.24 9.45 8.27
N ASP A 80 -13.27 10.37 8.21
CA ASP A 80 -13.33 11.62 7.42
C ASP A 80 -13.31 11.35 5.90
N GLY A 81 -12.80 10.17 5.53
CA GLY A 81 -12.66 9.74 4.16
C GLY A 81 -11.66 10.58 3.37
N GLU A 82 -10.71 11.23 4.04
CA GLU A 82 -9.74 12.10 3.39
C GLU A 82 -8.43 11.35 3.12
N PHE A 83 -7.95 11.46 1.89
CA PHE A 83 -6.61 11.02 1.55
C PHE A 83 -5.59 12.06 2.01
N ARG A 84 -4.41 11.61 2.42
CA ARG A 84 -3.25 12.50 2.57
C ARG A 84 -2.67 12.73 1.20
N LEU A 85 -2.61 13.99 0.78
CA LEU A 85 -1.96 14.39 -0.45
C LEU A 85 -0.44 14.26 -0.27
N LEU A 86 0.23 13.79 -1.31
CA LEU A 86 1.68 13.78 -1.39
C LEU A 86 2.08 14.88 -2.34
N TYR A 87 2.94 15.77 -1.86
CA TYR A 87 3.51 16.86 -2.64
C TYR A 87 4.89 16.49 -3.17
N GLU A 88 5.39 17.31 -4.10
CA GLU A 88 6.75 17.16 -4.61
C GLU A 88 7.78 17.19 -3.48
N SER A 89 7.61 18.04 -2.47
CA SER A 89 8.45 18.06 -1.26
C SER A 89 8.47 16.73 -0.49
N ASP A 90 7.37 15.97 -0.50
CA ASP A 90 7.26 14.70 0.21
C ASP A 90 8.00 13.56 -0.50
N MET A 91 8.36 13.72 -1.78
CA MET A 91 8.93 12.67 -2.60
C MET A 91 10.29 12.16 -2.08
N GLU A 92 11.08 13.04 -1.46
CA GLU A 92 12.37 12.68 -0.87
C GLU A 92 12.23 11.90 0.45
N GLU A 93 11.12 12.07 1.17
CA GLU A 93 10.87 11.42 2.47
C GLU A 93 10.10 10.09 2.33
N LEU A 94 9.54 9.81 1.15
CA LEU A 94 8.75 8.60 0.91
C LEU A 94 9.62 7.34 0.98
N PRO A 95 9.36 6.43 1.94
CA PRO A 95 10.14 5.20 2.07
C PRO A 95 9.97 4.34 0.81
N GLY A 96 11.07 4.21 0.05
CA GLY A 96 11.11 3.45 -1.19
C GLY A 96 10.70 4.22 -2.45
N ALA A 97 10.65 5.56 -2.43
CA ALA A 97 10.71 6.38 -3.65
C ALA A 97 11.99 6.04 -4.45
N PRO A 98 12.00 6.19 -5.80
CA PRO A 98 13.19 5.90 -6.58
C PRO A 98 14.32 6.82 -6.10
N ALA A 99 15.28 6.24 -5.36
CA ALA A 99 16.59 6.82 -5.27
C ALA A 99 17.05 7.02 -6.71
N THR A 100 17.26 8.29 -7.11
CA THR A 100 18.00 8.60 -8.33
C THR A 100 19.24 7.72 -8.31
N MET A 101 19.28 6.78 -9.25
CA MET A 101 20.30 5.76 -9.33
C MET A 101 21.57 6.46 -9.83
N GLU A 102 22.31 7.08 -8.92
CA GLU A 102 23.66 7.54 -9.20
C GLU A 102 24.52 6.29 -9.43
N GLN A 103 24.95 6.12 -10.68
CA GLN A 103 25.80 5.02 -11.14
C GLN A 103 27.23 5.13 -10.57
N PRO A 104 28.05 4.07 -10.67
CA PRO A 104 28.75 3.51 -9.52
C PRO A 104 30.27 3.71 -9.63
N GLY A 105 30.91 3.95 -8.50
CA GLY A 105 32.35 3.85 -8.42
C GLY A 105 32.93 4.62 -7.25
N GLU A 106 33.00 3.99 -6.08
CA GLU A 106 34.25 3.85 -5.34
C GLU A 106 33.99 2.94 -4.13
N ILE A 107 34.83 1.92 -4.01
CA ILE A 107 34.99 0.98 -2.89
C ILE A 107 35.09 1.65 -1.50
N ALA A 108 34.34 1.17 -0.49
CA ALA A 108 34.86 0.86 0.86
C ALA A 108 33.76 0.41 1.86
N ALA A 109 33.96 -0.82 2.35
CA ALA A 109 33.73 -1.38 3.69
C ALA A 109 32.81 -0.71 4.75
N ALA A 110 32.00 -1.61 5.34
CA ALA A 110 31.51 -1.70 6.73
C ALA A 110 30.25 -0.92 7.17
N PRO A 111 29.34 -1.56 7.96
CA PRO A 111 28.10 -0.94 8.45
C PRO A 111 28.31 -0.22 9.79
N PRO A 112 27.43 0.74 10.14
CA PRO A 112 26.95 0.79 11.53
C PRO A 112 25.44 1.15 11.57
N PRO A 113 24.82 1.36 12.75
CA PRO A 113 23.95 0.37 13.38
C PRO A 113 22.47 0.80 13.39
N ALA A 114 21.60 -0.15 13.73
CA ALA A 114 20.23 0.14 14.12
C ALA A 114 20.19 1.14 15.29
N VAL A 115 19.39 2.21 15.13
CA VAL A 115 18.85 2.97 16.26
C VAL A 115 17.34 2.92 16.20
N THR A 116 16.77 2.48 17.33
CA THR A 116 15.35 2.39 17.61
C THR A 116 14.87 3.70 18.24
N ALA A 117 13.66 4.09 17.81
CA ALA A 117 12.63 4.85 18.52
C ALA A 117 12.66 6.38 18.59
N ALA A 118 11.50 6.89 18.15
CA ALA A 118 10.67 7.90 18.81
C ALA A 118 11.16 9.35 18.74
N GLY A 119 11.01 9.93 17.55
CA GLY A 119 10.73 11.36 17.39
C GLY A 119 9.35 11.51 16.77
N GLY A 120 8.34 11.85 17.57
CA GLY A 120 7.09 12.40 17.08
C GLY A 120 7.38 13.75 16.46
N ARG A 121 7.78 13.76 15.19
CA ARG A 121 7.76 14.96 14.37
C ARG A 121 6.32 15.05 13.87
N GLU A 122 5.58 16.01 14.40
CA GLU A 122 4.35 16.47 13.78
C GLU A 122 4.73 16.86 12.35
N ARG A 123 4.47 15.94 11.43
CA ARG A 123 4.77 16.05 10.00
C ARG A 123 3.75 17.00 9.39
N SER A 124 3.93 18.30 9.61
CA SER A 124 3.52 19.27 8.60
C SER A 124 4.58 19.21 7.52
N SER A 125 4.45 18.22 6.63
CA SER A 125 5.02 18.29 5.29
C SER A 125 4.69 19.68 4.76
N ASP A 126 5.70 20.53 4.57
CA ASP A 126 5.52 21.81 3.88
C ASP A 126 4.86 21.46 2.54
N GLU A 127 3.58 21.82 2.39
CA GLU A 127 2.74 21.62 1.20
C GLU A 127 3.29 22.49 0.07
N SER A 128 4.50 22.17 -0.36
CA SER A 128 5.33 22.96 -1.26
C SER A 128 5.55 22.14 -2.52
N GLY A 129 5.07 22.68 -3.64
CA GLY A 129 5.07 22.00 -4.93
C GLY A 129 3.70 21.44 -5.30
N GLY A 130 3.60 20.85 -6.49
CA GLY A 130 2.35 20.23 -6.93
C GLY A 130 2.15 18.84 -6.35
N ILE A 131 0.92 18.34 -6.43
CA ILE A 131 0.53 17.02 -5.95
C ILE A 131 1.11 15.95 -6.86
N VAL A 132 1.90 15.05 -6.27
CA VAL A 132 2.49 13.89 -6.95
C VAL A 132 1.64 12.63 -6.80
N GLY A 133 0.76 12.58 -5.78
CA GLY A 133 -0.08 11.43 -5.52
C GLY A 133 -0.84 11.52 -4.19
N VAL A 134 -1.32 10.37 -3.72
CA VAL A 134 -2.09 10.27 -2.48
C VAL A 134 -1.72 9.02 -1.68
N VAL A 135 -1.95 9.05 -0.37
CA VAL A 135 -1.91 7.87 0.51
C VAL A 135 -3.09 7.86 1.47
N SER A 136 -3.39 6.69 2.05
CA SER A 136 -4.35 6.62 3.14
C SER A 136 -3.83 7.32 4.41
N ARG A 137 -4.72 7.91 5.20
CA ARG A 137 -4.36 8.45 6.52
C ARG A 137 -4.32 7.38 7.62
N SER A 138 -4.73 6.14 7.32
CA SER A 138 -4.86 5.07 8.31
C SER A 138 -3.55 4.33 8.56
N ASP A 139 -3.09 4.29 9.81
CA ASP A 139 -1.92 3.48 10.22
C ASP A 139 -2.25 2.01 10.53
N ALA A 140 -3.49 1.59 10.27
CA ALA A 140 -3.93 0.22 10.48
C ALA A 140 -3.13 -0.76 9.57
N PRO A 141 -2.86 -1.99 10.06
CA PRO A 141 -2.19 -3.00 9.25
C PRO A 141 -3.05 -3.36 8.02
N SER A 142 -2.44 -3.78 6.92
CA SER A 142 -3.17 -4.31 5.77
C SER A 142 -3.18 -5.84 5.77
N LEU A 143 -4.22 -6.46 5.20
CA LEU A 143 -4.24 -7.90 4.91
C LEU A 143 -3.37 -8.23 3.70
N ARG A 144 -3.25 -7.30 2.76
CA ARG A 144 -2.43 -7.42 1.55
C ARG A 144 -1.16 -6.61 1.68
N ILE A 145 -0.08 -7.08 1.06
CA ILE A 145 1.13 -6.28 0.86
C ILE A 145 0.94 -5.50 -0.43
N TYR A 146 1.10 -4.18 -0.38
CA TYR A 146 1.04 -3.31 -1.56
C TYR A 146 2.37 -2.60 -1.72
N ASN A 147 3.10 -2.84 -2.81
CA ASN A 147 4.43 -2.27 -3.02
C ASN A 147 5.42 -2.49 -1.85
N GLY A 148 5.32 -3.63 -1.15
CA GLY A 148 6.13 -3.93 0.04
C GLY A 148 5.61 -3.36 1.36
N ALA A 149 4.51 -2.60 1.33
CA ALA A 149 3.91 -2.00 2.51
C ALA A 149 2.88 -2.90 3.19
N THR A 150 2.94 -2.95 4.52
CA THR A 150 2.02 -3.73 5.38
C THR A 150 1.04 -2.84 6.17
N ARG A 151 0.99 -1.54 5.87
CA ARG A 151 0.08 -0.55 6.48
C ARG A 151 -0.53 0.34 5.42
N TYR A 152 -1.77 0.78 5.61
CA TYR A 152 -2.46 1.62 4.61
C TYR A 152 -1.79 2.99 4.41
N SER A 153 -1.21 3.58 5.45
CA SER A 153 -0.47 4.85 5.35
C SER A 153 0.81 4.78 4.50
N GLN A 154 1.26 3.56 4.20
CA GLN A 154 2.38 3.26 3.33
C GLN A 154 1.94 2.78 1.93
N TRP A 155 0.63 2.66 1.67
CA TRP A 155 0.11 2.37 0.33
C TRP A 155 0.15 3.66 -0.48
N ILE A 156 1.24 3.79 -1.22
CA ILE A 156 1.58 4.99 -1.97
C ILE A 156 1.03 4.89 -3.39
N PHE A 157 0.13 5.80 -3.74
CA PHE A 157 -0.44 5.93 -5.07
C PHE A 157 0.19 7.12 -5.78
N LEU A 158 1.30 6.88 -6.45
CA LEU A 158 2.04 7.87 -7.24
C LEU A 158 1.91 7.55 -8.72
N HIS A 159 1.95 8.58 -9.55
CA HIS A 159 2.26 8.41 -10.96
C HIS A 159 3.43 9.31 -11.34
N THR A 160 4.58 8.70 -11.56
CA THR A 160 5.80 9.36 -12.06
C THR A 160 6.43 8.46 -13.12
N ALA A 161 7.10 9.06 -14.12
CA ALA A 161 7.87 8.34 -15.13
C ALA A 161 8.94 7.41 -14.50
N ALA A 162 9.41 7.71 -13.28
CA ALA A 162 10.31 6.84 -12.52
C ALA A 162 9.61 5.62 -11.88
N ALA A 163 8.29 5.69 -11.65
CA ALA A 163 7.47 4.58 -11.16
C ALA A 163 7.06 3.63 -12.29
N ASP A 164 7.08 4.09 -13.54
CA ASP A 164 6.89 3.27 -14.75
C ASP A 164 8.13 2.40 -15.10
N ALA A 165 9.19 2.42 -14.28
CA ALA A 165 10.32 1.52 -14.46
C ALA A 165 9.84 0.04 -14.32
N PRO A 166 10.03 -0.82 -15.35
CA PRO A 166 9.40 -2.14 -15.46
C PRO A 166 9.87 -3.19 -14.44
N GLY A 167 10.58 -2.80 -13.38
CA GLY A 167 11.06 -3.69 -12.32
C GLY A 167 10.21 -3.74 -11.04
N ARG A 168 9.19 -2.88 -10.88
CA ARG A 168 8.45 -2.77 -9.60
C ARG A 168 7.16 -3.60 -9.52
N ALA A 169 6.58 -3.96 -10.66
CA ALA A 169 5.41 -4.85 -10.71
C ALA A 169 5.75 -6.35 -10.58
N ALA A 170 7.04 -6.71 -10.54
CA ALA A 170 7.49 -8.10 -10.52
C ALA A 170 7.52 -8.75 -9.11
N ASN A 171 7.29 -7.98 -8.04
CA ASN A 171 7.28 -8.51 -6.66
C ASN A 171 5.87 -8.66 -6.08
N ALA A 172 4.90 -8.99 -6.93
CA ALA A 172 3.65 -9.63 -6.49
C ALA A 172 3.83 -11.14 -6.56
N ASP A 173 4.78 -11.69 -5.81
CA ASP A 173 4.87 -13.12 -5.62
C ASP A 173 3.74 -13.55 -4.67
N PRO A 174 2.86 -14.49 -5.06
CA PRO A 174 1.95 -15.10 -4.12
C PRO A 174 2.82 -15.93 -3.18
N THR A 175 2.73 -15.66 -1.88
CA THR A 175 3.37 -16.51 -0.86
C THR A 175 2.79 -17.93 -0.98
N GLU A 176 3.49 -18.76 -1.73
CA GLU A 176 3.46 -20.22 -1.66
C GLU A 176 4.16 -20.58 -0.35
N ASP A 177 3.35 -20.75 0.69
CA ASP A 177 3.79 -21.18 2.00
C ASP A 177 4.04 -22.69 1.97
N ALA A 178 5.30 -23.09 2.16
CA ALA A 178 5.79 -24.28 2.90
C ALA A 178 7.00 -24.97 2.23
N ALA A 179 8.19 -24.66 2.75
CA ALA A 179 9.36 -25.55 2.75
C ALA A 179 9.18 -26.62 3.88
N PRO A 180 10.00 -27.70 4.04
CA PRO A 180 11.46 -27.60 4.02
C PRO A 180 12.16 -28.91 3.50
N PRO A 181 13.43 -29.21 3.85
CA PRO A 181 14.49 -29.52 2.90
C PRO A 181 14.68 -31.04 2.73
N GLY A 182 15.38 -31.40 1.65
CA GLY A 182 15.69 -32.77 1.26
C GLY A 182 16.16 -33.65 2.42
N LEU A 183 15.42 -34.73 2.63
CA LEU A 183 15.80 -35.89 3.41
C LEU A 183 16.99 -36.58 2.72
N PHE A 184 18.16 -36.56 3.37
CA PHE A 184 19.22 -37.53 3.13
C PHE A 184 18.72 -38.95 3.49
N ASP A 185 18.82 -39.90 2.57
CA ASP A 185 19.22 -41.30 2.84
C ASP A 185 19.62 -41.94 1.49
N SER A 186 20.91 -42.21 1.28
CA SER A 186 21.60 -43.48 1.53
C SER A 186 21.29 -44.58 0.50
N ASP A 187 22.35 -45.02 -0.17
CA ASP A 187 22.67 -46.43 -0.39
C ASP A 187 21.63 -47.33 -1.08
N SER A 188 21.86 -47.64 -2.37
CA SER A 188 21.81 -49.04 -2.78
C SER A 188 22.53 -49.28 -4.10
N SER A 189 23.59 -50.06 -3.99
CA SER A 189 24.26 -50.77 -5.07
C SER A 189 23.30 -51.71 -5.80
N ARG A 190 23.28 -51.66 -7.15
CA ARG A 190 23.47 -52.80 -8.08
C ARG A 190 23.16 -52.41 -9.52
#